data_AF-A0A0M8YKY0-F1
#
_entry.id   AF-A0A0M8YKY0-F1
#
_cell.length_a   1.000
_cell.length_b   1.000
_cell.length_c   1.000
_cell.angle_alpha   90.00
_cell.angle_beta   90.00
_cell.angle_gamma   90.00
#
_symmetry.space_group_name_H-M   'P 1'
#
loop_
_entity.id
_entity.type
_entity.pdbx_description
1 polymer ?
#
loop_
_entity_poly.entity_id
_entity_poly.type
_entity_poly.pdbx_seq_one_letter_code
_entity_poly.pdbx_strand_id
1 'polypeptide(L)'
;MSIPLPEPTNCPDCNVPPGKMHDDLCDIARCALTGWQRSACTHPSSTTCNTRWDGIYPGTVECFERGWTIPDVTDIDGNPMPDLNRLYAESTWDPGSQRMVPTSESGGGQA
;
A
#
# COMPACT_ATOMS: atom_id res chain seq x y z
N MET A 1 13.90 -15.13 -3.49
CA MET A 1 13.55 -14.82 -4.90
C MET A 1 12.37 -13.86 -4.82
N SER A 2 12.51 -12.64 -5.33
CA SER A 2 11.42 -11.65 -5.28
C SER A 2 10.37 -12.00 -6.33
N ILE A 3 9.10 -11.86 -5.98
CA ILE A 3 7.98 -12.11 -6.90
C ILE A 3 7.92 -10.92 -7.88
N PRO A 4 7.74 -11.14 -9.19
CA PRO A 4 7.63 -10.04 -10.14
C PRO A 4 6.40 -9.18 -9.81
N LEU A 5 6.58 -7.86 -9.85
CA LEU A 5 5.49 -6.92 -9.65
C LEU A 5 4.51 -6.96 -10.84
N PRO A 6 3.22 -6.68 -10.60
CA PRO A 6 2.28 -6.49 -11.70
C PRO A 6 2.66 -5.26 -12.54
N GLU A 7 2.23 -5.25 -13.79
CA GLU A 7 2.44 -4.10 -14.67
C GLU A 7 1.72 -2.85 -14.14
N PRO A 8 2.34 -1.67 -14.17
CA PRO A 8 1.71 -0.42 -13.75
C PRO A 8 0.45 -0.11 -14.56
N THR A 9 -0.68 0.11 -13.88
CA THR A 9 -1.97 0.46 -14.50
C THR A 9 -2.46 1.82 -14.01
N ASN A 10 -3.55 2.35 -14.60
CA ASN A 10 -4.26 3.48 -13.98
C ASN A 10 -4.88 3.06 -12.65
N CYS A 11 -5.07 4.00 -11.74
CA CYS A 11 -5.73 3.70 -10.46
C CYS A 11 -7.13 3.11 -10.73
N PRO A 12 -7.47 1.91 -10.20
CA PRO A 12 -8.75 1.29 -10.51
C PRO A 12 -9.98 2.07 -10.02
N ASP A 13 -9.78 2.97 -9.06
CA ASP A 13 -10.85 3.79 -8.49
C ASP A 13 -10.97 5.17 -9.18
N CYS A 14 -9.95 6.03 -9.07
CA CYS A 14 -9.99 7.37 -9.69
C CYS A 14 -9.38 7.47 -11.10
N ASN A 15 -8.90 6.38 -11.69
CA ASN A 15 -8.37 6.29 -13.06
C ASN A 15 -7.17 7.22 -13.38
N VAL A 16 -6.51 7.80 -12.38
CA VAL A 16 -5.30 8.60 -12.61
C VAL A 16 -4.13 7.70 -13.07
N PRO A 17 -3.27 8.15 -14.01
CA PRO A 17 -2.14 7.36 -14.47
C PRO A 17 -0.98 7.38 -13.44
N PRO A 18 -0.05 6.40 -13.53
CA PRO A 18 1.14 6.37 -12.67
C PRO A 18 1.92 7.70 -12.70
N GLY A 19 2.45 8.08 -11.54
CA GLY A 19 3.13 9.35 -11.28
C GLY A 19 2.20 10.55 -11.02
N LYS A 20 0.88 10.43 -11.19
CA LYS A 20 -0.08 11.50 -10.89
C LYS A 20 -0.62 11.39 -9.46
N MET A 21 -1.10 12.53 -8.95
CA MET A 21 -1.80 12.55 -7.66
C MET A 21 -3.16 11.89 -7.80
N HIS A 22 -3.58 11.16 -6.78
CA HIS A 22 -4.96 10.67 -6.68
C HIS A 22 -5.96 11.82 -6.56
N ASP A 23 -7.19 11.58 -7.04
CA ASP A 23 -8.30 12.49 -6.88
C ASP A 23 -8.82 12.53 -5.43
N ASP A 24 -9.57 13.59 -5.15
CA ASP A 24 -10.27 13.71 -3.88
C ASP A 24 -11.29 12.58 -3.73
N LEU A 25 -11.24 11.87 -2.59
CA LEU A 25 -12.08 10.72 -2.20
C LEU A 25 -11.67 9.35 -2.75
N CYS A 26 -10.52 9.23 -3.43
CA CYS A 26 -10.06 7.92 -3.88
C CYS A 26 -9.91 6.94 -2.70
N ASP A 27 -10.52 5.76 -2.79
CA ASP A 27 -10.56 4.76 -1.71
C ASP A 27 -9.30 3.86 -1.68
N ILE A 28 -8.62 3.74 -2.82
CA ILE A 28 -7.31 3.10 -2.94
C ILE A 28 -6.20 3.99 -2.37
N ALA A 29 -6.31 5.30 -2.57
CA ALA A 29 -5.30 6.26 -2.16
C ALA A 29 -5.01 6.15 -0.66
N ARG A 30 -3.72 6.24 -0.28
CA ARG A 30 -3.29 6.24 1.12
C ARG A 30 -2.89 7.64 1.55
N CYS A 31 -3.27 8.03 2.75
CA CYS A 31 -2.85 9.29 3.33
C CYS A 31 -1.32 9.26 3.50
N ALA A 32 -0.63 10.23 2.92
CA ALA A 32 0.83 10.37 3.04
C ALA A 32 1.31 10.39 4.50
N LEU A 33 0.54 10.98 5.42
CA LEU A 33 0.92 11.08 6.83
C LEU A 33 0.58 9.86 7.67
N THR A 34 -0.55 9.18 7.39
CA THR A 34 -1.07 8.15 8.30
C THR A 34 -1.12 6.76 7.69
N GLY A 35 -1.07 6.63 6.36
CA GLY A 35 -1.25 5.38 5.64
C GLY A 35 -2.69 4.88 5.58
N TRP A 36 -3.64 5.58 6.22
CA TRP A 36 -5.06 5.22 6.15
C TRP A 36 -5.60 5.48 4.75
N GLN A 37 -6.64 4.73 4.36
CA GLN A 37 -7.39 5.03 3.15
C GLN A 37 -7.83 6.49 3.18
N ARG A 38 -7.59 7.21 2.08
CA ARG A 38 -7.83 8.64 1.99
C ARG A 38 -9.30 8.97 2.18
N SER A 39 -10.20 8.14 1.65
CA SER A 39 -11.65 8.21 1.87
C SER A 39 -12.05 8.14 3.35
N ALA A 40 -11.26 7.48 4.20
CA ALA A 40 -11.48 7.34 5.65
C ALA A 40 -10.64 8.31 6.50
N CYS A 41 -9.88 9.22 5.86
CA CYS A 41 -9.01 10.14 6.57
C CYS A 41 -9.76 11.43 6.96
N THR A 42 -9.55 11.92 8.19
CA THR A 42 -10.24 13.10 8.73
C THR A 42 -9.48 14.42 8.53
N HIS A 43 -8.35 14.41 7.81
CA HIS A 43 -7.58 15.63 7.56
C HIS A 43 -8.33 16.60 6.63
N PRO A 44 -8.29 17.92 6.91
CA PRO A 44 -9.16 18.92 6.28
C PRO A 44 -8.80 19.30 4.83
N SER A 45 -7.74 18.77 4.21
CA SER A 45 -7.41 19.07 2.82
C SER A 45 -6.66 17.97 2.08
N SER A 46 -6.78 18.00 0.76
CA SER A 46 -6.11 17.13 -0.19
C SER A 46 -4.58 17.22 -0.14
N THR A 47 -4.03 18.41 0.09
CA THR A 47 -2.58 18.66 0.12
C THR A 47 -1.81 17.83 1.14
N THR A 48 -2.44 17.42 2.24
CA THR A 48 -1.79 16.66 3.31
C THR A 48 -1.83 15.15 3.06
N CYS A 49 -2.84 14.66 2.34
CA CYS A 49 -3.11 13.22 2.18
C CYS A 49 -2.76 12.68 0.79
N ASN A 50 -2.32 13.52 -0.15
CA ASN A 50 -2.14 13.13 -1.55
C ASN A 50 -0.82 12.39 -1.78
N THR A 51 -0.89 11.06 -1.75
CA THR A 51 0.10 10.17 -2.35
C THR A 51 -0.02 10.19 -3.88
N ARG A 52 1.10 9.96 -4.56
CA ARG A 52 1.10 9.73 -6.00
C ARG A 52 0.78 8.27 -6.26
N TRP A 53 -0.04 8.02 -7.27
CA TRP A 53 -0.25 6.67 -7.76
C TRP A 53 1.02 6.17 -8.43
N ASP A 54 1.56 5.02 -8.02
CA ASP A 54 2.76 4.41 -8.59
C ASP A 54 2.43 3.40 -9.70
N GLY A 55 1.16 3.05 -9.86
CA GLY A 55 0.68 2.05 -10.81
C GLY A 55 0.36 0.70 -10.19
N ILE A 56 0.64 0.51 -8.90
CA ILE A 56 0.56 -0.76 -8.20
C ILE A 56 -0.32 -0.61 -6.95
N TYR A 57 -1.20 -1.58 -6.70
CA TYR A 57 -2.09 -1.51 -5.53
C TYR A 57 -1.29 -1.35 -4.23
N PRO A 58 -1.64 -0.40 -3.32
CA PRO A 58 -0.79 -0.07 -2.18
C PRO A 58 -0.57 -1.28 -1.26
N GLY A 59 0.69 -1.57 -0.93
CA GLY A 59 1.08 -2.75 -0.15
C GLY A 59 1.56 -3.94 -0.99
N THR A 60 1.28 -3.98 -2.28
CA THR A 60 1.68 -5.10 -3.15
C THR A 60 3.20 -5.22 -3.25
N VAL A 61 3.90 -4.09 -3.41
CA VAL A 61 5.36 -4.09 -3.55
C VAL A 61 6.01 -4.67 -2.30
N GLU A 62 5.58 -4.24 -1.12
CA GLU A 62 6.09 -4.71 0.17
C GLU A 62 5.81 -6.20 0.38
N CYS A 63 4.63 -6.67 0.01
CA CYS A 63 4.29 -8.09 0.05
C CYS A 63 5.22 -8.91 -0.85
N PHE A 64 5.40 -8.50 -2.11
CA PHE A 64 6.18 -9.26 -3.09
C PHE A 64 7.68 -9.24 -2.80
N GLU A 65 8.22 -8.13 -2.29
CA GLU A 65 9.59 -8.04 -1.77
C GLU A 65 9.85 -9.04 -0.63
N ARG A 66 8.83 -9.31 0.18
CA ARG A 66 8.89 -10.25 1.31
C ARG A 66 8.46 -11.68 0.95
N GLY A 67 8.00 -11.91 -0.28
CA GLY A 67 7.44 -13.19 -0.71
C GLY A 67 6.11 -13.53 -0.03
N TRP A 68 5.34 -12.52 0.38
CA TRP A 68 4.06 -12.68 1.05
C TRP A 68 2.91 -12.68 0.04
N THR A 69 2.44 -13.86 -0.28
CA THR A 69 1.27 -14.08 -1.14
C THR A 69 0.27 -14.97 -0.44
N ILE A 70 -1.00 -14.82 -0.79
CA ILE A 70 -2.06 -15.70 -0.31
C ILE A 70 -1.89 -17.07 -1.02
N PRO A 71 -1.69 -18.18 -0.28
CA PRO A 71 -1.55 -19.50 -0.90
C PRO A 71 -2.77 -19.89 -1.72
N ASP A 72 -2.54 -20.45 -2.90
CA ASP A 72 -3.58 -20.95 -3.82
C ASP A 72 -4.62 -19.91 -4.28
N VAL A 73 -4.30 -18.61 -4.16
CA VAL A 73 -5.16 -17.51 -4.61
C VAL A 73 -4.42 -16.64 -5.62
N THR A 74 -5.03 -16.46 -6.80
CA THR A 74 -4.51 -15.63 -7.89
C THR A 74 -5.52 -14.58 -8.33
N ASP A 75 -5.05 -13.55 -9.03
CA ASP A 75 -5.91 -12.60 -9.74
C ASP A 75 -6.56 -13.25 -10.98
N ILE A 76 -7.29 -12.44 -11.76
CA ILE A 76 -7.98 -12.85 -13.00
C ILE A 76 -7.02 -13.36 -14.08
N ASP A 77 -5.76 -12.92 -14.05
CA ASP A 77 -4.71 -13.26 -15.03
C ASP A 77 -3.82 -14.41 -14.53
N GLY A 78 -4.10 -14.96 -13.34
CA GLY A 78 -3.34 -16.07 -12.74
C GLY A 78 -2.08 -15.63 -11.98
N ASN A 79 -1.91 -14.33 -11.71
CA ASN A 79 -0.79 -13.84 -10.91
C ASN A 79 -1.06 -14.05 -9.41
N PRO A 80 -0.04 -14.33 -8.60
CA PRO A 80 -0.23 -14.53 -7.17
C PRO A 80 -0.75 -13.26 -6.48
N MET A 81 -1.72 -13.42 -5.58
CA MET A 81 -2.30 -12.28 -4.84
C MET A 81 -1.43 -11.89 -3.64
N PRO A 82 -1.13 -10.59 -3.41
CA PRO A 82 -0.39 -10.15 -2.24
C PRO A 82 -1.20 -10.37 -0.96
N ASP A 83 -0.54 -10.81 0.12
CA ASP A 83 -1.19 -10.96 1.42
C ASP A 83 -1.24 -9.62 2.19
N LEU A 84 -2.13 -8.73 1.75
CA LEU A 84 -2.30 -7.40 2.33
C LEU A 84 -2.79 -7.45 3.78
N ASN A 85 -3.56 -8.49 4.15
CA ASN A 85 -4.01 -8.65 5.53
C ASN A 85 -2.82 -8.88 6.46
N ARG A 86 -1.91 -9.76 6.07
CA ARG A 86 -0.66 -9.97 6.79
C ARG A 86 0.21 -8.71 6.82
N LEU A 87 0.30 -8.00 5.69
CA LEU A 87 1.05 -6.74 5.63
C LEU A 87 0.56 -5.74 6.68
N TYR A 88 -0.74 -5.47 6.73
CA TYR A 88 -1.31 -4.52 7.69
C TYR A 88 -1.27 -5.02 9.14
N ALA A 89 -1.17 -6.33 9.37
CA ALA A 89 -1.00 -6.90 10.70
C ALA A 89 0.45 -6.81 11.21
N GLU A 90 1.44 -6.97 10.33
CA GLU A 90 2.87 -7.09 10.70
C GLU A 90 3.70 -5.84 10.36
N SER A 91 3.10 -4.79 9.81
CA SER A 91 3.80 -3.59 9.36
C SER A 91 3.13 -2.31 9.83
N THR A 92 3.90 -1.23 9.94
CA THR A 92 3.41 0.13 10.18
C THR A 92 3.69 1.02 8.98
N TRP A 93 2.89 2.07 8.82
CA TRP A 93 3.13 3.09 7.80
C TRP A 93 4.33 3.96 8.17
N ASP A 94 5.28 4.12 7.26
CA ASP A 94 6.32 5.13 7.35
C ASP A 94 5.95 6.35 6.50
N PRO A 95 5.67 7.53 7.11
CA PRO A 95 5.34 8.74 6.37
C PRO A 95 6.48 9.28 5.50
N GLY A 96 7.74 8.96 5.85
CA GLY A 96 8.91 9.45 5.14
C GLY A 96 9.06 8.82 3.76
N SER A 97 8.90 7.49 3.68
CA SER A 97 8.94 6.74 2.43
C SER A 97 7.58 6.52 1.78
N GLN A 98 6.48 6.76 2.51
CA GLN A 98 5.11 6.42 2.09
C GLN A 98 4.96 4.93 1.77
N ARG A 99 5.54 4.07 2.61
CA ARG A 99 5.52 2.61 2.48
C ARG A 99 5.15 1.92 3.79
N MET A 100 4.71 0.67 3.69
CA MET A 100 4.58 -0.21 4.86
C MET A 100 5.93 -0.80 5.23
N VAL A 101 6.46 -0.45 6.39
CA VAL A 101 7.73 -0.97 6.92
C VAL A 101 7.44 -2.00 8.00
N PRO A 102 8.29 -3.03 8.19
CA PRO A 102 8.08 -4.02 9.26
C PRO A 102 7.91 -3.30 10.59
N THR A 103 6.92 -3.70 11.38
CA THR A 103 6.80 -3.22 12.74
C THR A 103 8.08 -3.65 13.46
N SER A 104 8.98 -2.71 13.73
CA SER A 104 10.16 -2.99 14.54
C SER A 104 9.68 -3.56 15.86
N GLU A 105 10.06 -4.80 16.19
CA GLU A 105 9.79 -5.37 17.51
C GLU A 105 10.30 -4.37 18.53
N SER A 106 9.39 -3.80 19.32
CA SER A 106 9.76 -3.04 20.51
C SER A 106 10.72 -3.93 21.30
N GLY A 107 12.00 -3.55 21.32
CA GLY A 107 13.04 -4.30 22.01
C GLY A 107 12.55 -4.67 23.41
N GLY A 108 12.81 -5.93 23.77
CA GLY A 108 12.41 -6.50 25.05
C GLY A 108 12.66 -5.52 26.20
N GLY A 109 11.57 -5.12 26.86
CA GLY A 109 11.63 -4.51 28.17
C GLY A 109 12.14 -5.54 29.16
N GLN A 110 13.45 -5.55 29.37
CA GLN A 110 14.04 -6.01 30.63
C GLN A 110 13.79 -4.93 31.68
N ALA A 111 13.02 -5.26 32.70
CA ALA A 111 13.12 -4.73 34.06
C ALA A 111 12.59 -5.79 35.03
#